data_AF-A0A3M1F0G2-F1
#
_entry.id   AF-A0A3M1F0G2-F1
#
_cell.length_a   1.000
_cell.length_b   1.000
_cell.length_c   1.000
_cell.angle_alpha   90.00
_cell.angle_beta   90.00
_cell.angle_gamma   90.00
#
_symmetry.space_group_name_H-M   'P 1'
#
loop_
_entity.id
_entity.type
_entity.pdbx_description
1 polymer ?
#
loop_
_entity_poly.entity_id
_entity_poly.type
_entity_poly.pdbx_seq_one_letter_code
_entity_poly.pdbx_strand_id
1 'polypeptide(L)'
;NNDGEAGSIFIFADFDRDGVADDADNCPQVSNPNQSDRDLDGAGDVCDCAPQDPELQTDCTTCGTTPATLTGRADSLSPALLLLFSPLLFFVRRRR
;
A
#
# COMPACT_ATOMS: atom_id res chain seq x y z
N ASN A 1 2.70 35.17 -21.81
CA ASN A 1 2.16 35.89 -20.64
C ASN A 1 2.32 35.00 -19.42
N ASN A 2 3.48 35.12 -18.79
CA ASN A 2 3.79 34.87 -17.37
C ASN A 2 3.17 33.64 -16.69
N ASP A 3 3.61 32.45 -17.08
CA ASP A 3 3.50 31.20 -16.29
C ASP A 3 4.75 30.91 -15.45
N GLY A 4 5.71 31.84 -15.40
CA GLY A 4 6.92 31.74 -14.59
C GLY A 4 6.79 32.42 -13.23
N GLU A 5 6.29 31.68 -12.24
CA GLU A 5 6.57 31.92 -10.82
C GLU A 5 8.09 31.78 -10.58
N ALA A 6 8.83 32.83 -10.93
CA ALA A 6 10.23 33.02 -10.58
C ALA A 6 10.26 34.03 -9.43
N GLY A 7 10.10 33.51 -8.20
CA GLY A 7 9.79 34.33 -7.04
C GLY A 7 10.46 33.96 -5.72
N SER A 8 11.43 33.04 -5.65
CA SER A 8 12.41 33.10 -4.56
C SER A 8 13.67 32.31 -4.90
N ILE A 9 14.81 32.83 -4.44
CA ILE A 9 16.15 32.41 -4.83
C ILE A 9 16.62 31.17 -4.03
N PHE A 10 15.68 30.28 -3.73
CA PHE A 10 15.92 28.93 -3.22
C PHE A 10 15.05 27.98 -4.06
N ILE A 11 15.70 27.15 -4.88
CA ILE A 11 15.03 26.18 -5.74
C ILE A 11 14.53 25.04 -4.85
N PHE A 12 13.41 25.24 -4.14
CA PHE A 12 12.67 24.12 -3.59
C PHE A 12 11.71 23.67 -4.70
N ALA A 13 11.86 22.41 -5.11
CA ALA A 13 10.93 21.79 -6.05
C ALA A 13 9.59 21.58 -5.32
N ASP A 14 8.49 21.79 -6.05
CA ASP A 14 7.11 21.54 -5.63
C ASP A 14 6.42 21.04 -6.90
N PHE A 15 6.42 19.73 -7.08
CA PHE A 15 6.06 19.12 -8.36
C PHE A 15 4.55 19.14 -8.60
N ASP A 16 3.75 18.97 -7.56
CA ASP A 16 2.29 18.93 -7.65
C ASP A 16 1.61 20.27 -7.35
N ARG A 17 2.39 21.27 -6.92
CA ARG A 17 2.01 22.68 -6.73
C ARG A 17 0.99 22.88 -5.62
N ASP A 18 1.12 22.11 -4.55
CA ASP A 18 0.23 22.19 -3.39
C ASP A 18 0.67 23.22 -2.33
N GLY A 19 1.88 23.79 -2.50
CA GLY A 19 2.47 24.79 -1.62
C GLY A 19 3.44 24.20 -0.59
N VAL A 20 3.73 22.91 -0.64
CA VAL A 20 4.74 22.20 0.15
C VAL A 20 5.91 21.83 -0.77
N ALA A 21 7.13 21.98 -0.28
CA ALA A 21 8.32 21.60 -1.06
C ALA A 21 8.46 20.07 -1.08
N ASP A 22 8.87 19.49 -2.21
CA ASP A 22 9.05 18.03 -2.41
C ASP A 22 9.87 17.36 -1.29
N ASP A 23 10.88 18.06 -0.74
CA ASP A 23 11.73 17.55 0.36
C ASP A 23 11.00 17.46 1.72
N ALA A 24 9.87 18.15 1.85
CA ALA A 24 9.02 18.24 3.04
C ALA A 24 7.60 17.73 2.79
N ASP A 25 7.32 17.22 1.58
CA ASP A 25 6.01 16.77 1.14
C ASP A 25 5.90 15.25 1.33
N ASN A 26 4.89 14.82 2.11
CA ASN A 26 4.61 13.40 2.32
C ASN A 26 3.89 12.74 1.12
N CYS A 27 3.53 13.51 0.08
CA CYS A 27 3.03 13.03 -1.21
C CYS A 27 3.53 13.87 -2.41
N PRO A 28 4.83 13.84 -2.80
CA PRO A 28 5.44 14.73 -3.82
C PRO A 28 4.86 14.71 -5.24
N GLN A 29 3.82 13.93 -5.50
CA GLN A 29 3.18 13.75 -6.80
C GLN A 29 1.66 13.93 -6.74
N VAL A 30 1.08 14.13 -5.55
CA VAL A 30 -0.37 14.16 -5.31
C VAL A 30 -0.71 15.24 -4.29
N SER A 31 -1.21 16.37 -4.80
CA SER A 31 -1.51 17.56 -4.00
C SER A 31 -2.30 17.26 -2.74
N ASN A 32 -1.73 17.59 -1.59
CA ASN A 32 -2.31 17.49 -0.26
C ASN A 32 -1.80 18.61 0.67
N PRO A 33 -2.28 19.85 0.51
CA PRO A 33 -1.77 21.02 1.25
C PRO A 33 -1.87 20.92 2.78
N ASN A 34 -2.67 19.98 3.30
CA ASN A 34 -2.84 19.74 4.72
C ASN A 34 -1.84 18.72 5.31
N GLN A 35 -1.06 18.02 4.47
CA GLN A 35 -0.01 17.06 4.83
C GLN A 35 -0.52 16.05 5.88
N SER A 36 -1.74 15.55 5.70
CA SER A 36 -2.35 14.57 6.61
C SER A 36 -1.62 13.24 6.50
N ASP A 37 -1.21 12.69 7.64
CA ASP A 37 -0.54 11.39 7.79
C ASP A 37 -0.98 10.86 9.17
N ARG A 38 -1.93 9.92 9.19
CA ARG A 38 -2.61 9.50 10.42
C ARG A 38 -1.87 8.45 11.23
N ASP A 39 -1.08 7.61 10.57
CA ASP A 39 -0.33 6.52 11.18
C ASP A 39 1.16 6.87 11.38
N LEU A 40 1.61 7.99 10.82
CA LEU A 40 2.92 8.59 11.02
C LEU A 40 4.04 7.74 10.41
N ASP A 41 3.76 7.12 9.25
CA ASP A 41 4.75 6.35 8.50
C ASP A 41 5.55 7.19 7.50
N GLY A 42 5.13 8.44 7.28
CA GLY A 42 5.78 9.40 6.38
C GLY A 42 5.19 9.47 4.98
N ALA A 43 4.19 8.64 4.65
CA ALA A 43 3.35 8.78 3.45
C ALA A 43 2.05 9.52 3.81
N GLY A 44 1.65 10.49 2.99
CA GLY A 44 0.40 11.20 3.24
C GLY A 44 -0.83 10.37 2.94
N ASP A 45 -1.93 10.60 3.68
CA ASP A 45 -3.19 9.85 3.59
C ASP A 45 -3.75 9.72 2.16
N VAL A 46 -3.38 10.64 1.25
CA VAL A 46 -3.85 10.64 -0.16
C VAL A 46 -3.03 9.75 -1.09
N CYS A 47 -1.77 9.48 -0.75
CA CYS A 47 -0.84 8.67 -1.53
C CYS A 47 -0.42 7.39 -0.80
N ASP A 48 -0.85 7.22 0.46
CA ASP A 48 -0.69 6.01 1.21
C ASP A 48 -1.81 4.98 0.90
N CYS A 49 -1.41 3.74 0.76
CA CYS A 49 -2.26 2.59 0.53
C CYS A 49 -2.92 2.08 1.83
N ALA A 50 -2.40 2.42 3.00
CA ALA A 50 -2.88 1.94 4.29
C ALA A 50 -2.87 3.02 5.39
N PRO A 51 -3.68 4.11 5.29
CA PRO A 51 -3.57 5.36 6.09
C PRO A 51 -3.98 5.23 7.58
N GLN A 52 -3.92 4.03 8.13
CA GLN A 52 -4.20 3.70 9.53
C GLN A 52 -3.24 2.62 10.05
N ASP A 53 -2.28 2.16 9.24
CA ASP A 53 -1.39 1.04 9.56
C ASP A 53 0.05 1.36 9.15
N PRO A 54 0.89 1.80 10.11
CA PRO A 54 2.23 2.29 9.80
C PRO A 54 3.21 1.18 9.42
N GLU A 55 2.84 -0.10 9.59
CA GLU A 55 3.69 -1.23 9.21
C GLU A 55 3.35 -1.78 7.81
N LEU A 56 2.26 -1.30 7.20
CA LEU A 56 1.74 -1.82 5.93
C LEU A 56 2.10 -0.94 4.73
N GLN A 57 3.37 -0.55 4.63
CA GLN A 57 3.91 0.18 3.49
C GLN A 57 4.32 -0.76 2.33
N THR A 58 3.57 -1.83 2.12
CA THR A 58 3.88 -2.85 1.10
C THR A 58 3.38 -2.43 -0.27
N ASP A 59 4.31 -2.06 -1.15
CA ASP A 59 4.18 -1.90 -2.60
C ASP A 59 2.84 -1.27 -3.03
N CYS A 60 2.73 0.03 -2.82
CA CYS A 60 1.71 0.86 -3.47
C CYS A 60 2.05 0.98 -4.97
N THR A 61 2.07 -0.15 -5.70
CA THR A 61 2.62 -0.19 -7.06
C THR A 61 1.80 0.65 -8.03
N THR A 62 0.57 1.05 -7.68
CA THR A 62 -0.15 2.15 -8.32
C THR A 62 -1.35 2.54 -7.45
N CYS A 63 -1.40 3.77 -6.93
CA CYS A 63 -2.69 4.38 -6.62
C CYS A 63 -3.46 4.50 -7.95
N GLY A 64 -4.29 3.49 -8.28
CA GLY A 64 -5.25 3.61 -9.38
C GLY A 64 -5.65 2.40 -10.23
N THR A 65 -5.05 1.19 -10.14
CA THR A 65 -5.45 0.14 -11.11
C THR A 65 -5.49 -1.33 -10.67
N THR A 66 -5.20 -1.69 -9.42
CA THR A 66 -5.46 -3.08 -8.98
C THR A 66 -6.30 -3.11 -7.71
N PRO A 67 -7.49 -3.73 -7.74
CA PRO A 67 -8.21 -4.00 -6.51
C PRO A 67 -7.34 -4.95 -5.69
N ALA A 68 -7.25 -4.68 -4.38
CA ALA A 68 -6.63 -5.50 -3.37
C ALA A 68 -6.88 -6.99 -3.62
N THR A 69 -5.98 -7.61 -4.38
CA THR A 69 -5.88 -9.06 -4.40
C THR A 69 -5.01 -9.34 -3.20
N LEU A 70 -5.68 -9.56 -2.07
CA LEU A 70 -5.16 -10.24 -0.91
C LEU A 70 -4.63 -11.62 -1.36
N THR A 71 -3.49 -11.63 -2.05
CA THR A 71 -2.54 -12.72 -1.96
C THR A 71 -1.79 -12.50 -0.66
N GLY A 72 -2.54 -12.53 0.45
CA GLY A 72 -1.99 -13.16 1.63
C GLY A 72 -1.36 -14.45 1.13
N ARG A 73 -0.07 -14.64 1.44
CA ARG A 73 0.57 -15.94 1.38
C ARG A 73 -0.32 -16.88 2.20
N ALA A 74 -1.32 -17.47 1.56
CA ALA A 74 -1.82 -18.76 1.93
C ALA A 74 -0.64 -19.68 1.59
N ASP A 75 0.25 -19.81 2.57
CA ASP A 75 1.27 -20.83 2.56
C ASP A 75 0.62 -22.09 2.05
N SER A 76 1.14 -22.53 0.92
CA SER A 76 0.63 -23.62 0.13
C SER A 76 0.72 -24.85 1.01
N LEU A 77 -0.34 -25.17 1.75
CA LEU A 77 -0.41 -26.41 2.51
C LEU A 77 -0.34 -27.51 1.45
N SER A 78 0.87 -28.06 1.33
CA SER A 78 1.20 -29.02 0.30
C SER A 78 0.14 -30.13 0.31
N PRO A 79 -0.31 -30.63 -0.85
CA PRO A 79 -1.33 -31.67 -0.92
C PRO A 79 -0.96 -32.95 -0.13
N ALA A 80 0.32 -33.11 0.23
CA ALA A 80 0.81 -34.13 1.16
C ALA A 80 0.14 -34.09 2.55
N LEU A 81 -0.24 -32.91 3.07
CA LEU A 81 -0.85 -32.78 4.40
C LEU A 81 -2.29 -33.36 4.44
N LEU A 82 -3.01 -33.31 3.32
CA LEU A 82 -4.38 -33.87 3.20
C LEU A 82 -4.38 -35.41 3.20
N LEU A 83 -3.29 -36.04 2.76
CA LEU A 83 -3.16 -37.50 2.74
C LEU A 83 -2.91 -38.11 4.12
N LEU A 84 -2.38 -37.33 5.07
CA LEU A 84 -2.15 -37.78 6.45
C LEU A 84 -3.47 -37.99 7.23
N PHE A 85 -4.56 -37.35 6.82
CA PHE A 85 -5.89 -37.49 7.44
C PHE A 85 -6.80 -38.52 6.75
N SER A 86 -6.33 -39.13 5.64
CA SER A 86 -7.11 -40.11 4.86
C SER A 86 -7.39 -41.48 5.53
N PRO A 87 -6.66 -41.99 6.55
CA PRO A 87 -6.98 -43.33 7.06
C PRO A 87 -8.32 -43.41 7.81
N LEU A 88 -8.86 -42.29 8.34
CA LEU A 88 -10.12 -42.29 9.09
C LEU A 88 -11.36 -42.47 8.21
N LEU A 89 -11.33 -42.03 6.95
CA LEU A 89 -12.47 -42.14 6.03
C LEU A 89 -12.65 -43.55 5.46
N PHE A 90 -11.57 -44.35 5.38
CA PHE A 90 -11.64 -45.75 4.95
C PHE A 90 -12.23 -46.68 6.01
N PHE A 91 -12.03 -46.39 7.30
CA PHE A 91 -12.57 -47.22 8.38
C PHE A 91 -14.08 -47.08 8.57
N VAL A 92 -14.67 -45.94 8.23
CA VAL A 92 -16.14 -45.75 8.30
C VAL A 92 -16.86 -46.48 7.16
N ARG A 93 -16.20 -46.75 6.03
CA ARG A 93 -16.80 -47.47 4.89
C ARG A 93 -16.74 -48.99 4.97
N ARG A 94 -16.02 -49.58 5.94
CA ARG A 94 -15.90 -51.03 6.09
C ARG A 94 -16.84 -51.65 7.15
N ARG A 95 -17.74 -50.86 7.76
CA ARG A 95 -18.89 -51.38 8.51
C ARG A 95 -20.15 -51.34 7.64
N ARG A 96 -20.21 -52.21 6.63
CA ARG A 96 -21.47 -52.76 6.11
C ARG A 96 -21.23 -54.23 5.84
#